data_AF-A0A246BVL0-F1
#
_entry.id   AF-A0A246BVL0-F1
#
_cell.length_a   1.000
_cell.length_b   1.000
_cell.length_c   1.000
_cell.angle_alpha   90.00
_cell.angle_beta   90.00
_cell.angle_gamma   90.00
#
_symmetry.space_group_name_H-M   'P 1'
#
loop_
_entity.id
_entity.type
_entity.pdbx_description
1 polymer ?
#
loop_
_entity_poly.entity_id
_entity_poly.type
_entity_poly.pdbx_seq_one_letter_code
_entity_poly.pdbx_strand_id
1 'polypeptide(L)'
;MPPEPPRTLSAARSRRLARFPVRTDLLGLTVLGEQLHVTTPRGPLPLYRFTPLQAAVLCGEPVPYAAGWPEHMKLFLYRYQPLPTLPHATGPHAAHLGTQPRDPTGLRPWDQSTYGGWPLYLFLHDQPGAAAAGEVTDLFEVMLVGQPALPPSGAPGHGP
;
A
#
# COMPACT_ATOMS: atom_id res chain seq x y z
N MET A 1 32.19 46.62 6.12
CA MET A 1 31.68 45.54 5.25
C MET A 1 30.74 44.70 6.12
N PRO A 2 29.41 44.76 5.95
CA PRO A 2 28.48 44.06 6.83
C PRO A 2 28.38 42.57 6.44
N PRO A 3 28.10 41.65 7.38
CA PRO A 3 27.90 40.24 7.07
C PRO A 3 26.55 40.00 6.36
N GLU A 4 26.55 39.14 5.34
CA GLU A 4 25.35 38.68 4.64
C GLU A 4 24.42 37.94 5.62
N PRO A 5 23.09 38.18 5.59
CA PRO A 5 22.16 37.40 6.41
C PRO A 5 22.08 35.95 5.91
N PRO A 6 21.88 34.98 6.82
CA PRO A 6 21.75 33.58 6.43
C PRO A 6 20.55 33.43 5.51
N ARG A 7 20.77 32.79 4.34
CA ARG A 7 19.69 32.41 3.43
C ARG A 7 18.77 31.42 4.14
N THR A 8 17.72 31.93 4.77
CA THR A 8 16.60 31.14 5.25
C THR A 8 15.93 30.54 4.02
N LEU A 9 16.30 29.31 3.68
CA LEU A 9 15.56 28.49 2.73
C LEU A 9 14.15 28.35 3.29
N SER A 10 13.24 29.18 2.76
CA SER A 10 11.83 29.21 3.16
C SER A 10 11.29 27.79 3.24
N ALA A 11 10.82 27.40 4.43
CA ALA A 11 10.17 26.11 4.70
C ALA A 11 8.99 25.82 3.74
N ALA A 12 8.51 26.82 3.01
CA ALA A 12 7.52 26.66 1.95
C ALA A 12 8.06 25.87 0.74
N ARG A 13 9.36 25.90 0.45
CA ARG A 13 9.98 25.13 -0.64
C ARG A 13 10.12 23.65 -0.29
N SER A 14 10.28 23.32 1.00
CA SER A 14 10.33 21.94 1.49
C SER A 14 8.96 21.26 1.53
N ARG A 15 7.84 22.00 1.42
CA ARG A 15 6.48 21.42 1.45
C ARG A 15 5.98 20.91 0.09
N ARG A 16 6.76 21.07 -0.98
CA ARG A 16 6.61 20.23 -2.19
C ARG A 16 7.45 18.96 -2.07
N LEU A 17 7.44 18.32 -0.89
CA LEU A 17 7.81 16.92 -0.77
C LEU A 17 7.00 16.17 -1.82
N ALA A 18 7.71 15.56 -2.77
CA ALA A 18 7.16 14.93 -3.95
C ALA A 18 5.96 14.06 -3.56
N ARG A 19 4.74 14.56 -3.81
CA ARG A 19 3.54 13.72 -3.79
C ARG A 19 3.79 12.70 -4.89
N PHE A 20 3.88 11.44 -4.52
CA PHE A 20 4.06 10.41 -5.54
C PHE A 20 2.75 10.34 -6.33
N PRO A 21 2.84 10.28 -7.67
CA PRO A 21 1.64 10.26 -8.49
C PRO A 21 0.80 9.04 -8.17
N VAL A 22 -0.52 9.24 -8.10
CA VAL A 22 -1.47 8.13 -8.10
C VAL A 22 -1.40 7.47 -9.47
N ARG A 23 -1.36 6.13 -9.51
CA ARG A 23 -1.48 5.42 -10.79
C ARG A 23 -2.92 5.50 -11.26
N THR A 24 -3.11 6.02 -12.47
CA THR A 24 -4.43 6.21 -13.10
C THR A 24 -4.71 5.16 -14.17
N ASP A 25 -3.77 4.27 -14.46
CA ASP A 25 -3.85 3.22 -15.47
C ASP A 25 -4.38 1.88 -14.92
N LEU A 26 -5.00 1.91 -13.74
CA LEU A 26 -5.51 0.75 -13.04
C LEU A 26 -7.00 0.54 -13.39
N LEU A 27 -7.32 -0.61 -13.98
CA LEU A 27 -8.65 -0.84 -14.58
C LEU A 27 -9.57 -1.70 -13.71
N GLY A 28 -9.03 -2.67 -12.98
CA GLY A 28 -9.81 -3.60 -12.17
C GLY A 28 -8.97 -4.75 -11.62
N LEU A 29 -9.59 -5.71 -10.95
CA LEU A 29 -8.91 -6.91 -10.45
C LEU A 29 -8.93 -8.04 -11.47
N THR A 30 -7.90 -8.87 -11.44
CA THR A 30 -7.84 -10.15 -12.14
C THR A 30 -7.11 -11.18 -11.29
N VAL A 31 -7.17 -12.44 -11.69
CA VAL A 31 -6.53 -13.56 -11.00
C VAL A 31 -5.69 -14.34 -12.00
N LEU A 32 -4.44 -14.60 -11.64
CA LEU A 32 -3.55 -15.50 -12.36
C LEU A 32 -3.14 -16.65 -11.43
N GLY A 33 -3.60 -17.86 -11.74
CA GLY A 33 -3.51 -18.97 -10.79
C GLY A 33 -4.32 -18.67 -9.53
N GLU A 34 -3.64 -18.45 -8.41
CA GLU A 34 -4.25 -18.08 -7.13
C GLU A 34 -3.92 -16.63 -6.70
N GLN A 35 -3.11 -15.93 -7.49
CA GLN A 35 -2.57 -14.62 -7.15
C GLN A 35 -3.49 -13.51 -7.64
N LEU A 36 -3.80 -12.58 -6.73
CA LEU A 36 -4.57 -11.39 -7.03
C LEU A 36 -3.70 -10.35 -7.73
N HIS A 37 -4.23 -9.83 -8.83
CA HIS A 37 -3.56 -8.85 -9.66
C HIS A 37 -4.49 -7.66 -9.92
N VAL A 38 -3.90 -6.50 -10.24
CA VAL A 38 -4.61 -5.38 -10.85
C VAL A 38 -4.33 -5.36 -12.36
N THR A 39 -5.38 -5.19 -13.16
CA THR A 39 -5.29 -5.09 -14.60
C THR A 39 -4.84 -3.69 -15.01
N THR A 40 -3.88 -3.62 -15.92
CA THR A 40 -3.49 -2.39 -16.62
C THR A 40 -3.55 -2.61 -18.12
N PRO A 41 -3.56 -1.55 -18.96
CA PRO A 41 -3.50 -1.69 -20.42
C PRO A 41 -2.28 -2.46 -20.93
N ARG A 42 -1.19 -2.55 -20.15
CA ARG A 42 0.05 -3.23 -20.53
C ARG A 42 0.16 -4.65 -19.98
N GLY A 43 -0.84 -5.11 -19.26
CA GLY A 43 -0.85 -6.41 -18.58
C GLY A 43 -1.17 -6.30 -17.10
N PRO A 44 -1.37 -7.45 -16.43
CA PRO A 44 -1.65 -7.49 -15.00
C PRO A 44 -0.40 -7.18 -14.17
N LEU A 45 -0.59 -6.60 -12.99
CA LEU A 45 0.43 -6.38 -11.98
C LEU A 45 0.06 -7.09 -10.68
N PRO A 46 1.01 -7.78 -10.03
CA PRO A 46 0.73 -8.48 -8.79
C PRO A 46 0.42 -7.48 -7.68
N LEU A 47 -0.47 -7.90 -6.79
CA LEU A 47 -0.81 -7.15 -5.59
C LEU A 47 -0.15 -7.79 -4.39
N TYR A 48 0.29 -6.96 -3.44
CA TYR A 48 0.98 -7.40 -2.23
C TYR A 48 0.19 -7.03 -0.98
N ARG A 49 0.44 -7.78 0.08
CA ARG A 49 -0.02 -7.53 1.45
C ARG A 49 1.18 -7.37 2.38
N PHE A 50 1.01 -6.58 3.43
CA PHE A 50 1.99 -6.46 4.51
C PHE A 50 1.69 -7.50 5.59
N THR A 51 2.44 -8.60 5.62
CA THR A 51 2.10 -9.79 6.42
C THR A 51 2.10 -9.56 7.94
N PRO A 52 2.97 -8.70 8.52
CA PRO A 52 2.95 -8.47 9.98
C PRO A 52 1.65 -7.81 10.48
N LEU A 53 0.81 -7.27 9.58
CA LEU A 53 -0.47 -6.69 9.94
C LEU A 53 -1.41 -7.69 10.63
N GLN A 54 -1.37 -8.96 10.26
CA GLN A 54 -2.21 -9.96 10.92
C GLN A 54 -1.84 -10.10 12.39
N ALA A 55 -0.56 -10.32 12.70
CA ALA A 55 -0.10 -10.44 14.09
C ALA A 55 -0.43 -9.17 14.89
N ALA A 56 -0.22 -7.99 14.32
CA ALA A 56 -0.57 -6.73 14.98
C ALA A 56 -2.06 -6.65 15.30
N VAL A 57 -2.95 -7.00 14.36
CA VAL A 57 -4.40 -7.01 14.62
C VAL A 57 -4.80 -8.02 15.68
N LEU A 58 -4.22 -9.23 15.64
CA LEU A 58 -4.49 -10.28 16.63
C LEU A 58 -4.05 -9.85 18.05
N CYS A 59 -2.95 -9.11 18.16
CA CYS A 59 -2.44 -8.56 19.43
C CYS A 59 -3.08 -7.21 19.83
N GLY A 60 -3.95 -6.64 19.00
CA GLY A 60 -4.52 -5.30 19.23
C GLY A 60 -3.51 -4.16 19.12
N GLU A 61 -2.38 -4.38 18.44
CA GLU A 61 -1.33 -3.39 18.23
C GLU A 61 -1.58 -2.55 16.96
N PRO A 62 -1.29 -1.24 16.98
CA PRO A 62 -1.36 -0.42 15.78
C PRO A 62 -0.16 -0.73 14.86
N VAL A 63 -0.41 -0.98 13.57
CA VAL A 63 0.66 -0.97 12.56
C VAL A 63 0.92 0.48 12.15
N PRO A 64 2.14 1.01 12.32
CA PRO A 64 2.45 2.36 11.90
C PRO A 64 2.34 2.48 10.38
N TYR A 65 1.74 3.58 9.91
CA TYR A 65 1.94 3.99 8.51
C TYR A 65 3.42 4.21 8.24
N ALA A 66 3.86 4.06 6.98
CA ALA A 66 5.27 4.22 6.58
C ALA A 66 5.96 5.51 7.12
N ALA A 67 5.19 6.58 7.41
CA ALA A 67 5.71 7.79 8.04
C ALA A 67 6.22 7.59 9.48
N GLY A 68 5.64 6.67 10.23
CA GLY A 68 6.01 6.31 11.60
C GLY A 68 7.08 5.22 11.72
N TRP A 69 7.59 4.71 10.59
CA TRP A 69 8.69 3.73 10.58
C TRP A 69 10.05 4.42 10.71
N PRO A 70 11.09 3.72 11.23
CA PRO A 70 12.45 4.24 11.29
C PRO A 70 12.94 4.77 9.93
N GLU A 71 13.66 5.89 9.92
CA GLU A 71 14.11 6.57 8.68
C GLU A 71 14.86 5.64 7.72
N HIS A 72 15.72 4.76 8.25
CA HIS A 72 16.51 3.83 7.44
C HIS A 72 15.65 2.78 6.70
N MET A 73 14.42 2.52 7.17
CA MET A 73 13.49 1.59 6.51
C MET A 73 12.62 2.27 5.45
N LYS A 74 12.53 3.60 5.45
CA LYS A 74 11.60 4.32 4.56
C LYS A 74 11.92 4.10 3.08
N LEU A 75 13.18 4.04 2.70
CA LEU A 75 13.59 3.76 1.31
C LEU A 75 13.13 2.38 0.82
N PHE A 76 13.03 1.41 1.72
CA PHE A 76 12.45 0.11 1.41
C PHE A 76 10.92 0.21 1.29
N LEU A 77 10.26 0.78 2.31
CA LEU A 77 8.79 0.88 2.36
C LEU A 77 8.21 1.72 1.21
N TYR A 78 8.92 2.76 0.76
CA TYR A 78 8.45 3.63 -0.32
C TYR A 78 8.44 2.96 -1.69
N ARG A 79 9.00 1.76 -1.83
CA ARG A 79 8.85 0.92 -3.03
C ARG A 79 7.48 0.26 -3.11
N TYR A 80 6.72 0.21 -2.01
CA TYR A 80 5.36 -0.31 -1.98
C TYR A 80 4.36 0.85 -1.98
N GLN A 81 3.66 1.01 -3.09
CA GLN A 81 2.64 2.03 -3.26
C GLN A 81 1.28 1.47 -2.81
N PRO A 82 0.56 2.15 -1.90
CA PRO A 82 -0.84 1.82 -1.59
C PRO A 82 -1.69 1.81 -2.86
N LEU A 83 -2.40 0.70 -3.11
CA LEU A 83 -3.30 0.58 -4.24
C LEU A 83 -4.42 1.61 -4.08
N PRO A 84 -4.60 2.55 -5.03
CA PRO A 84 -5.73 3.46 -5.02
C PRO A 84 -7.06 2.70 -5.08
N THR A 85 -8.13 3.33 -4.63
CA THR A 85 -9.47 2.75 -4.75
C THR A 85 -9.79 2.37 -6.19
N LEU A 86 -10.36 1.17 -6.37
CA LEU A 86 -10.81 0.65 -7.66
C LEU A 86 -12.36 0.68 -7.73
N PRO A 87 -12.99 1.86 -7.93
CA PRO A 87 -14.45 2.02 -7.83
C PRO A 87 -15.24 1.25 -8.91
N HIS A 88 -14.57 0.77 -9.95
CA HIS A 88 -15.19 0.07 -11.08
C HIS A 88 -14.69 -1.38 -11.21
N ALA A 89 -14.07 -1.94 -10.17
CA ALA A 89 -13.73 -3.35 -10.16
C ALA A 89 -15.00 -4.20 -10.23
N THR A 90 -15.06 -5.12 -11.20
CA THR A 90 -16.18 -6.04 -11.40
C THR A 90 -15.70 -7.49 -11.28
N GLY A 91 -16.64 -8.42 -11.12
CA GLY A 91 -16.35 -9.86 -11.04
C GLY A 91 -16.40 -10.45 -9.62
N PRO A 92 -16.16 -11.77 -9.48
CA PRO A 92 -16.39 -12.50 -8.22
C PRO A 92 -15.51 -12.00 -7.06
N HIS A 93 -14.32 -11.51 -7.37
CA HIS A 93 -13.36 -11.00 -6.39
C HIS A 93 -13.67 -9.56 -5.93
N ALA A 94 -14.54 -8.84 -6.63
CA ALA A 94 -14.92 -7.48 -6.27
C ALA A 94 -15.73 -7.43 -4.97
N ALA A 95 -16.44 -8.50 -4.61
CA ALA A 95 -17.20 -8.57 -3.35
C ALA A 95 -16.32 -8.49 -2.09
N HIS A 96 -15.04 -8.85 -2.22
CA HIS A 96 -14.06 -8.78 -1.13
C HIS A 96 -13.33 -7.44 -1.09
N LEU A 97 -13.55 -6.56 -2.08
CA LEU A 97 -12.95 -5.24 -2.09
C LEU A 97 -13.60 -4.35 -1.04
N GLY A 98 -12.74 -3.63 -0.33
CA GLY A 98 -13.12 -2.55 0.55
C GLY A 98 -12.22 -1.35 0.33
N THR A 99 -12.42 -0.35 1.18
CA THR A 99 -11.67 0.90 1.16
C THR A 99 -11.23 1.25 2.57
N GLN A 100 -9.98 1.67 2.70
CA GLN A 100 -9.41 2.22 3.93
C GLN A 100 -9.00 3.68 3.69
N PRO A 101 -9.49 4.64 4.50
CA PRO A 101 -9.04 6.02 4.41
C PRO A 101 -7.56 6.14 4.83
N ARG A 102 -6.82 7.04 4.18
CA ARG A 102 -5.44 7.37 4.54
C ARG A 102 -5.34 8.78 5.09
N ASP A 103 -4.22 9.07 5.78
CA ASP A 103 -3.92 10.41 6.26
C ASP A 103 -3.82 11.40 5.07
N PRO A 104 -4.69 12.43 5.00
CA PRO A 104 -4.71 13.38 3.89
C PRO A 104 -3.46 14.27 3.84
N THR A 105 -2.67 14.33 4.92
CA THR A 105 -1.43 15.08 5.00
C THR A 105 -0.18 14.25 4.66
N GLY A 106 -0.33 12.94 4.45
CA GLY A 106 0.76 12.02 4.14
C GLY A 106 1.26 12.07 2.69
N LEU A 107 2.35 11.35 2.41
CA LEU A 107 2.96 11.25 1.07
C LEU A 107 2.11 10.46 0.05
N ARG A 108 1.06 9.76 0.51
CA ARG A 108 0.13 8.93 -0.26
C ARG A 108 -1.28 9.19 0.28
N PRO A 109 -1.88 10.35 -0.02
CA PRO A 109 -3.08 10.85 0.68
C PRO A 109 -4.40 10.38 0.07
N TRP A 110 -4.38 9.33 -0.76
CA TRP A 110 -5.58 8.76 -1.36
C TRP A 110 -6.08 7.56 -0.55
N ASP A 111 -7.39 7.32 -0.60
CA ASP A 111 -7.97 6.12 -0.05
C ASP A 111 -7.39 4.86 -0.69
N GLN A 112 -7.13 3.85 0.13
CA GLN A 112 -6.48 2.62 -0.27
C GLN A 112 -7.51 1.50 -0.43
N SER A 113 -7.39 0.72 -1.51
CA SER A 113 -8.16 -0.50 -1.68
C SER A 113 -7.69 -1.60 -0.72
N THR A 114 -8.65 -2.34 -0.18
CA THR A 114 -8.41 -3.53 0.64
C THR A 114 -9.02 -4.77 -0.02
N TYR A 115 -8.50 -5.96 0.25
CA TYR A 115 -9.13 -7.23 -0.13
C TYR A 115 -9.30 -8.13 1.10
N GLY A 116 -10.54 -8.43 1.48
CA GLY A 116 -10.82 -9.17 2.71
C GLY A 116 -10.21 -8.50 3.95
N GLY A 117 -10.22 -7.16 3.99
CA GLY A 117 -9.60 -6.36 5.06
C GLY A 117 -8.09 -6.11 4.90
N TRP A 118 -7.39 -6.82 4.02
CA TRP A 118 -5.96 -6.59 3.78
C TRP A 118 -5.71 -5.34 2.93
N PRO A 119 -4.93 -4.34 3.39
CA PRO A 119 -4.52 -3.22 2.56
C PRO A 119 -3.65 -3.72 1.40
N LEU A 120 -4.00 -3.32 0.19
CA LEU A 120 -3.32 -3.78 -1.03
C LEU A 120 -2.21 -2.82 -1.44
N TYR A 121 -1.10 -3.37 -1.93
CA TYR A 121 0.07 -2.61 -2.39
C TYR A 121 0.51 -3.04 -3.79
N LEU A 122 1.10 -2.10 -4.51
CA LEU A 122 1.86 -2.33 -5.74
C LEU A 122 3.34 -2.17 -5.44
N PHE A 123 4.18 -3.04 -5.98
CA PHE A 123 5.61 -2.80 -5.99
C PHE A 123 6.01 -1.92 -7.18
N LEU A 124 6.67 -0.79 -6.91
CA LEU A 124 6.98 0.23 -7.92
C LEU A 124 7.90 -0.24 -9.05
N HIS A 125 8.65 -1.33 -8.84
CA HIS A 125 9.58 -1.85 -9.83
C HIS A 125 9.03 -3.06 -10.60
N ASP A 126 7.81 -3.52 -10.31
CA ASP A 126 7.18 -4.58 -11.10
C ASP A 126 6.83 -4.09 -12.50
N GLN A 127 6.98 -4.99 -13.46
CA GLN A 127 6.59 -4.76 -14.84
C GLN A 127 5.26 -5.46 -15.14
N PRO A 128 4.30 -4.80 -15.81
CA PRO A 128 3.05 -5.44 -16.20
C PRO A 128 3.29 -6.71 -17.03
N GLY A 129 2.61 -7.80 -16.65
CA GLY A 129 2.74 -9.12 -17.29
C GLY A 129 3.99 -9.92 -16.91
N ALA A 130 4.89 -9.37 -16.08
CA ALA A 130 6.02 -10.11 -15.53
C ALA A 130 5.68 -10.77 -14.19
N ALA A 131 6.55 -11.68 -13.75
CA ALA A 131 6.46 -12.27 -12.42
C ALA A 131 6.67 -11.22 -11.31
N ALA A 132 6.10 -11.49 -10.13
CA ALA A 132 6.27 -10.67 -8.93
C ALA A 132 7.74 -10.57 -8.52
N ALA A 133 8.28 -9.36 -8.46
CA ALA A 133 9.65 -9.08 -8.00
C ALA A 133 9.68 -8.34 -6.65
N GLY A 134 8.51 -7.94 -6.15
CA GLY A 134 8.34 -7.21 -4.89
C GLY A 134 8.15 -8.10 -3.67
N GLU A 135 8.26 -9.43 -3.79
CA GLU A 135 8.09 -10.32 -2.66
C GLU A 135 9.29 -10.24 -1.71
N VAL A 136 8.99 -10.12 -0.42
CA VAL A 136 9.93 -10.21 0.69
C VAL A 136 9.25 -11.08 1.74
N THR A 137 9.73 -12.32 1.86
CA THR A 137 9.22 -13.32 2.80
C THR A 137 9.05 -12.72 4.19
N ASP A 138 7.91 -13.02 4.83
CA ASP A 138 7.54 -12.54 6.16
C ASP A 138 7.36 -11.02 6.30
N LEU A 139 7.32 -10.27 5.19
CA LEU A 139 7.12 -8.82 5.22
C LEU A 139 6.12 -8.32 4.18
N PHE A 140 6.40 -8.56 2.90
CA PHE A 140 5.51 -8.23 1.79
C PHE A 140 5.36 -9.44 0.89
N GLU A 141 4.18 -10.03 0.88
CA GLU A 141 3.90 -11.22 0.08
C GLU A 141 2.82 -10.93 -0.95
N VAL A 142 2.82 -11.71 -2.04
CA VAL A 142 1.76 -11.64 -3.05
C VAL A 142 0.42 -11.99 -2.39
N MET A 143 -0.60 -11.19 -2.68
CA MET A 143 -1.94 -11.38 -2.19
C MET A 143 -2.60 -12.54 -2.93
N LEU A 144 -3.08 -13.54 -2.18
CA LEU A 144 -3.79 -14.69 -2.73
C LEU A 144 -5.30 -14.51 -2.61
N VAL A 145 -6.04 -15.08 -3.56
CA VAL A 145 -7.52 -15.06 -3.54
C VAL A 145 -8.08 -15.81 -2.33
N GLY A 146 -7.44 -16.90 -1.93
CA GLY A 146 -7.79 -17.73 -0.77
C GLY A 146 -7.23 -17.21 0.56
N GLN A 147 -6.61 -16.03 0.58
CA GLN A 147 -6.06 -15.45 1.80
C GLN A 147 -7.18 -15.24 2.84
N PRO A 148 -7.05 -15.78 4.06
CA PRO A 148 -7.99 -15.52 5.14
C PRO A 148 -8.18 -14.02 5.37
N ALA A 149 -9.43 -13.60 5.54
CA ALA A 149 -9.76 -12.21 5.80
C ALA A 149 -9.10 -11.72 7.09
N LEU A 150 -8.64 -10.48 7.08
CA LEU A 150 -8.15 -9.79 8.27
C LEU A 150 -9.35 -9.48 9.17
N PRO A 151 -9.33 -9.92 10.45
CA PRO A 151 -10.38 -9.52 11.38
C PRO A 151 -10.38 -7.99 11.53
N PRO A 152 -11.54 -7.39 11.86
CA PRO A 152 -11.59 -5.97 12.15
C PRO A 152 -10.70 -5.65 13.37
N SER A 153 -10.04 -4.49 13.34
CA SER A 153 -9.20 -4.02 14.44
C SER A 153 -9.95 -4.06 15.77
N GLY A 154 -9.38 -4.72 16.78
CA GLY A 154 -9.99 -4.87 18.11
C GLY A 154 -11.05 -5.98 18.20
N ALA A 155 -11.12 -6.91 17.25
CA ALA A 155 -11.90 -8.13 17.40
C ALA A 155 -11.49 -8.88 18.68
N PRO A 156 -12.41 -9.10 19.65
CA PRO A 156 -12.09 -9.79 20.89
C PRO A 156 -11.71 -11.25 20.62
N GLY A 157 -10.68 -11.76 21.31
CA GLY A 157 -10.40 -13.19 21.42
C GLY A 157 -9.29 -13.77 20.54
N HIS A 158 -8.36 -12.94 20.07
CA HIS A 158 -7.36 -13.39 19.10
C HIS A 158 -5.89 -13.13 19.48
N GLY A 159 -5.61 -12.64 20.69
CA GLY A 159 -4.26 -12.74 21.27
C GLY A 159 -3.98 -14.16 21.78
N PRO A 160 -2.70 -14.56 21.92
CA PRO A 160 -2.34 -15.82 22.57
C PRO A 160 -2.88 -15.91 24.01
#